data_AF-A0AAV7KFJ1-F1
#
_entry.id   AF-A0AAV7KFJ1-F1
#
_cell.length_a   1.000
_cell.length_b   1.000
_cell.length_c   1.000
_cell.angle_alpha   90.00
_cell.angle_beta   90.00
_cell.angle_gamma   90.00
#
_symmetry.space_group_name_H-M   'P 1'
#
loop_
_entity.id
_entity.type
_entity.pdbx_description
1 polymer ?
#
loop_
_entity_poly.entity_id
_entity_poly.type
_entity_poly.pdbx_seq_one_letter_code
_entity_poly.pdbx_strand_id
1 'polypeptide(L)'
;METLACLAKQNIAIRGHKGDLKTICETSNSNRGNFLELLHLRGKDLPWFKEKFEELNNRHRMWLSPEIQNGILDLIESNVTKIISDEVIESRMYSIIGYETLDISRDEQCSLYLHCASKGMMKEKFIGFYLAKSTTAKALFELVTEALKDLNLDPSYIVGQGYDGASNMKGKREDYKL
;
A
#
# COMPACT_ATOMS: atom_id res chain seq x y z
N MET A 1 -5.47 5.21 -15.65
CA MET A 1 -5.48 5.25 -14.17
C MET A 1 -6.49 4.28 -13.56
N GLU A 2 -7.75 4.29 -13.99
CA GLU A 2 -8.79 3.42 -13.41
C GLU A 2 -8.46 1.91 -13.41
N THR A 3 -7.88 1.39 -14.50
CA THR A 3 -7.45 -0.03 -14.55
C THR A 3 -6.44 -0.35 -13.45
N LEU A 4 -5.46 0.54 -13.24
CA LEU A 4 -4.43 0.36 -12.23
C LEU A 4 -5.00 0.46 -10.81
N ALA A 5 -5.85 1.46 -10.56
CA ALA A 5 -6.53 1.63 -9.29
C ALA A 5 -7.47 0.45 -8.97
N CYS A 6 -8.15 -0.09 -9.98
CA CYS A 6 -9.00 -1.28 -9.84
C CYS A 6 -8.17 -2.50 -9.43
N LEU A 7 -7.05 -2.76 -10.12
CA LEU A 7 -6.15 -3.86 -9.79
C LEU A 7 -5.59 -3.73 -8.37
N ALA A 8 -5.14 -2.54 -7.98
CA ALA A 8 -4.65 -2.25 -6.64
C ALA A 8 -5.73 -2.49 -5.57
N LYS A 9 -6.93 -1.95 -5.77
CA LYS A 9 -8.06 -2.10 -4.85
C LYS A 9 -8.49 -3.56 -4.67
N GLN A 10 -8.41 -4.36 -5.72
CA GLN A 10 -8.80 -5.78 -5.69
C GLN A 10 -7.65 -6.71 -5.28
N ASN A 11 -6.47 -6.17 -4.93
CA ASN A 11 -5.27 -6.94 -4.63
C ASN A 11 -4.89 -7.92 -5.76
N ILE A 12 -5.05 -7.49 -7.01
CA ILE A 12 -4.71 -8.29 -8.20
C ILE A 12 -3.32 -7.89 -8.68
N ALA A 13 -2.46 -8.88 -8.90
CA ALA A 13 -1.10 -8.68 -9.41
C ALA A 13 -1.10 -7.81 -10.68
N ILE A 14 -0.38 -6.69 -10.66
CA ILE A 14 -0.43 -5.69 -11.74
C ILE A 14 0.42 -6.12 -12.93
N ARG A 15 1.61 -6.69 -12.67
CA ARG A 15 2.65 -6.99 -13.66
C ARG A 15 2.82 -8.49 -13.85
N GLY A 16 3.17 -8.88 -15.09
CA GLY A 16 3.61 -10.23 -15.42
C GLY A 16 5.13 -10.34 -15.43
N HIS A 17 5.63 -11.57 -15.57
CA HIS A 17 7.07 -11.85 -15.58
C HIS A 17 7.80 -11.24 -16.79
N LYS A 18 7.10 -11.06 -17.92
CA LYS A 18 7.63 -10.45 -19.15
C LYS A 18 6.79 -9.22 -19.50
N GLY A 19 7.27 -8.03 -19.11
CA GLY A 19 6.65 -6.74 -19.45
C GLY A 19 6.96 -6.31 -20.88
N ASP A 20 6.63 -7.12 -21.88
CA ASP A 20 6.87 -6.76 -23.28
C ASP A 20 5.88 -5.68 -23.73
N LEU A 21 6.39 -4.46 -23.90
CA LEU A 21 5.64 -3.29 -24.35
C LEU A 21 5.57 -3.19 -25.88
N LYS A 22 6.23 -4.08 -26.63
CA LYS A 22 6.33 -3.97 -28.10
C LYS A 22 5.05 -4.33 -28.83
N THR A 23 4.17 -5.15 -28.24
CA THR A 23 3.01 -5.77 -28.92
C THR A 23 1.71 -5.60 -28.13
N ILE A 24 1.51 -4.50 -27.41
CA ILE A 24 0.36 -4.34 -26.48
C ILE A 24 -1.00 -4.41 -27.21
N CYS A 25 -1.08 -3.92 -28.45
CA CYS A 25 -2.29 -3.96 -29.28
C CYS A 25 -2.48 -5.30 -30.01
N GLU A 26 -1.46 -6.14 -30.01
CA GLU A 26 -1.48 -7.45 -30.64
C GLU A 26 -1.73 -8.54 -29.60
N THR A 27 -2.18 -9.70 -30.08
CA THR A 27 -2.34 -10.87 -29.23
C THR A 27 -0.95 -11.43 -28.94
N SER A 28 -0.55 -11.45 -27.68
CA SER A 28 0.74 -11.97 -27.24
C SER A 28 0.60 -13.43 -26.80
N ASN A 29 1.56 -14.29 -27.19
CA ASN A 29 1.67 -15.64 -26.65
C ASN A 29 2.28 -15.69 -25.23
N SER A 30 2.72 -14.53 -24.71
CA SER A 30 3.30 -14.37 -23.37
C SER A 30 2.39 -13.53 -22.48
N ASN A 31 2.23 -13.93 -21.22
CA ASN A 31 1.50 -13.16 -20.20
C ASN A 31 2.24 -11.84 -19.89
N ARG A 32 1.65 -10.70 -20.27
CA ARG A 32 2.20 -9.34 -20.07
C ARG A 32 1.84 -8.73 -18.71
N GLY A 33 1.01 -9.40 -17.92
CA GLY A 33 0.45 -8.91 -16.67
C GLY A 33 -0.94 -8.31 -16.81
N ASN A 34 -1.70 -8.34 -15.72
CA ASN A 34 -3.11 -7.97 -15.73
C ASN A 34 -3.36 -6.53 -16.17
N PHE A 35 -2.46 -5.60 -15.86
CA PHE A 35 -2.61 -4.21 -16.32
C PHE A 35 -2.60 -4.10 -17.84
N LEU A 36 -1.60 -4.69 -18.50
CA LEU A 36 -1.47 -4.61 -19.96
C LEU A 36 -2.56 -5.42 -20.66
N GLU A 37 -2.93 -6.58 -20.15
CA GLU A 37 -4.01 -7.40 -20.73
C GLU A 37 -5.38 -6.72 -20.61
N LEU A 38 -5.67 -6.03 -19.50
CA LEU A 38 -6.92 -5.28 -19.36
C LEU A 38 -6.97 -4.05 -20.27
N LEU A 39 -5.84 -3.37 -20.51
CA LEU A 39 -5.79 -2.29 -21.50
C LEU A 39 -5.99 -2.82 -22.91
N HIS A 40 -5.38 -3.96 -23.24
CA HIS A 40 -5.61 -4.65 -24.52
C HIS A 40 -7.08 -5.02 -24.71
N LEU A 41 -7.73 -5.58 -23.67
CA LEU A 41 -9.15 -5.92 -23.69
C LEU A 41 -10.03 -4.68 -23.92
N ARG A 42 -9.79 -3.60 -23.17
CA ARG A 42 -10.50 -2.32 -23.38
C ARG A 42 -10.34 -1.76 -24.79
N GLY A 43 -9.18 -1.97 -25.43
CA GLY A 43 -8.95 -1.61 -26.83
C GLY A 43 -9.73 -2.45 -27.84
N LYS A 44 -10.16 -3.68 -27.49
CA LYS A 44 -11.07 -4.46 -28.34
C LYS A 44 -12.49 -3.91 -28.29
N ASP A 45 -12.92 -3.48 -27.11
CA ASP A 45 -14.29 -3.02 -26.89
C ASP A 45 -14.49 -1.56 -27.36
N LEU A 46 -13.43 -0.74 -27.33
CA LEU A 46 -13.49 0.70 -27.60
C LEU A 46 -12.53 1.09 -28.73
N PRO A 47 -13.02 1.22 -29.98
CA PRO A 47 -12.16 1.56 -31.14
C PRO A 47 -11.38 2.86 -30.97
N TRP A 48 -12.01 3.90 -30.41
CA TRP A 48 -11.36 5.19 -30.13
C TRP A 48 -10.21 5.06 -29.13
N PHE A 49 -10.37 4.17 -28.14
CA PHE A 49 -9.34 3.94 -27.13
C PHE A 49 -8.15 3.25 -27.77
N LYS A 50 -8.38 2.25 -28.63
CA LYS A 50 -7.33 1.56 -29.39
C LYS A 50 -6.51 2.53 -30.23
N GLU A 51 -7.17 3.37 -31.04
CA GLU A 51 -6.48 4.35 -31.88
C GLU A 51 -5.65 5.32 -31.03
N LYS A 52 -6.23 5.84 -29.95
CA LYS A 52 -5.53 6.75 -29.04
C LYS A 52 -4.37 6.08 -28.33
N PHE A 53 -4.54 4.83 -27.92
CA PHE A 53 -3.54 4.04 -27.24
C PHE A 53 -2.37 3.71 -28.16
N GLU A 54 -2.62 3.37 -29.42
CA GLU A 54 -1.59 3.18 -30.45
C GLU A 54 -0.83 4.47 -30.74
N GLU A 55 -1.52 5.60 -30.85
CA GLU A 55 -0.91 6.93 -30.99
C GLU A 55 0.04 7.23 -29.82
N LEU A 56 -0.41 7.02 -28.58
CA LEU A 56 0.37 7.25 -27.37
C LEU A 56 1.55 6.27 -27.24
N ASN A 57 1.36 5.00 -27.60
CA ASN A 57 2.42 3.99 -27.56
C ASN A 57 3.53 4.28 -28.58
N ASN A 58 3.18 4.84 -29.74
CA ASN A 58 4.14 5.19 -30.79
C ASN A 58 4.90 6.49 -30.48
N ARG A 59 4.29 7.45 -29.77
CA ARG A 59 4.93 8.74 -29.45
C ARG A 59 5.60 8.78 -28.07
N HIS A 60 5.01 8.14 -27.06
CA HIS A 60 5.43 8.25 -25.65
C HIS A 60 5.12 6.95 -24.87
N ARG A 61 5.97 5.92 -25.01
CA ARG A 61 5.89 4.66 -24.22
C ARG A 61 6.00 4.84 -22.70
N MET A 62 6.35 6.05 -22.24
CA MET A 62 6.51 6.40 -20.83
C MET A 62 5.29 6.03 -19.97
N TRP A 63 4.06 6.24 -20.45
CA TRP A 63 2.85 6.07 -19.62
C TRP A 63 2.55 4.62 -19.19
N LEU A 64 3.16 3.65 -19.88
CA LEU A 64 3.02 2.22 -19.59
C LEU A 64 4.25 1.66 -18.88
N SER A 65 5.26 2.50 -18.67
CA SER A 65 6.49 2.11 -18.00
C SER A 65 6.22 1.70 -16.54
N PRO A 66 7.06 0.81 -15.99
CA PRO A 66 6.98 0.49 -14.58
C PRO A 66 7.08 1.69 -13.66
N GLU A 67 7.91 2.66 -14.01
CA GLU A 67 8.18 3.84 -13.23
C GLU A 67 6.93 4.71 -13.09
N ILE A 68 6.21 4.96 -14.19
CA ILE A 68 4.96 5.72 -14.14
C ILE A 68 3.85 4.96 -13.41
N GLN A 69 3.76 3.65 -13.59
CA GLN A 69 2.80 2.84 -12.84
C GLN A 69 3.04 2.92 -11.33
N ASN A 70 4.30 2.82 -10.89
CA ASN A 70 4.64 2.98 -9.47
C ASN A 70 4.33 4.39 -8.98
N GLY A 71 4.70 5.44 -9.73
CA GLY A 71 4.36 6.81 -9.34
C GLY A 71 2.84 7.06 -9.18
N ILE A 72 2.01 6.40 -9.99
CA ILE A 72 0.55 6.46 -9.80
C ILE A 72 0.12 5.70 -8.54
N LEU A 73 0.72 4.54 -8.26
CA LEU A 73 0.45 3.80 -7.02
C LEU A 73 0.86 4.59 -5.78
N ASP A 74 2.03 5.23 -5.80
CA ASP A 74 2.54 6.07 -4.71
C ASP A 74 1.58 7.26 -4.45
N LEU A 75 1.04 7.87 -5.50
CA LEU A 75 0.02 8.92 -5.38
C LEU A 75 -1.29 8.40 -4.77
N ILE A 76 -1.71 7.20 -5.15
CA ILE A 76 -2.90 6.55 -4.59
C ILE A 76 -2.67 6.24 -3.11
N GLU A 77 -1.52 5.65 -2.78
CA GLU A 77 -1.10 5.34 -1.41
C GLU A 77 -1.11 6.60 -0.55
N SER A 78 -0.41 7.65 -0.97
CA SER A 78 -0.33 8.93 -0.25
C SER A 78 -1.72 9.54 0.00
N ASN A 79 -2.64 9.43 -0.97
CA ASN A 79 -4.00 9.93 -0.78
C ASN A 79 -4.80 9.06 0.21
N VAL A 80 -4.66 7.73 0.13
CA VAL A 80 -5.34 6.80 1.05
C VAL A 80 -4.83 6.98 2.49
N THR A 81 -3.51 7.06 2.68
CA THR A 81 -2.91 7.27 4.02
C THR A 81 -3.30 8.62 4.59
N LYS A 82 -3.37 9.67 3.76
CA LYS A 82 -3.86 10.99 4.18
C LYS A 82 -5.33 10.97 4.61
N ILE A 83 -6.20 10.30 3.86
CA ILE A 83 -7.62 10.15 4.26
C ILE A 83 -7.72 9.41 5.60
N ILE A 84 -6.88 8.39 5.80
CA ILE A 84 -6.81 7.66 7.06
C ILE A 84 -6.34 8.58 8.21
N SER A 85 -5.26 9.34 8.02
CA SER A 85 -4.73 10.24 9.05
C SER A 85 -5.74 11.32 9.40
N ASP A 86 -6.40 11.93 8.41
CA ASP A 86 -7.40 12.99 8.64
C ASP A 86 -8.58 12.47 9.47
N GLU A 87 -9.07 11.25 9.19
CA GLU A 87 -10.12 10.62 10.01
C GLU A 87 -9.67 10.30 11.43
N VAL A 88 -8.40 9.94 11.64
CA VAL A 88 -7.84 9.68 12.97
C VAL A 88 -7.64 10.99 13.76
N ILE A 89 -7.22 12.05 13.09
CA ILE A 89 -7.11 13.38 13.70
C ILE A 89 -8.50 13.87 14.13
N GLU A 90 -9.52 13.66 13.31
CA GLU A 90 -10.90 14.00 13.64
C GLU A 90 -11.44 13.21 14.85
N SER A 91 -11.03 11.93 15.00
CA SER A 91 -11.45 11.10 16.13
C SER A 91 -10.84 11.52 17.47
N ARG A 92 -9.78 12.34 17.46
CA ARG A 92 -8.99 12.83 18.62
C ARG A 92 -8.29 11.79 19.48
N MET A 93 -8.72 10.54 19.44
CA MET A 93 -8.13 9.43 20.17
C MET A 93 -8.06 8.22 19.25
N TYR A 94 -6.96 7.48 19.35
CA TYR A 94 -6.75 6.27 18.58
C TYR A 94 -5.88 5.27 19.34
N SER A 95 -5.96 4.01 18.92
CA SER A 95 -5.08 2.94 19.38
C SER A 95 -4.27 2.39 18.21
N ILE A 96 -3.11 1.83 18.52
CA ILE A 96 -2.22 1.21 17.53
C ILE A 96 -2.29 -0.30 17.69
N ILE A 97 -2.38 -1.01 16.58
CA ILE A 97 -2.33 -2.46 16.55
C ILE A 97 -1.24 -2.90 15.57
N GLY A 98 -0.27 -3.67 16.04
CA GLY A 98 0.79 -4.23 15.22
C GLY A 98 0.72 -5.76 15.20
N TYR A 99 0.78 -6.35 14.01
CA TYR A 99 0.94 -7.79 13.86
C TYR A 99 2.29 -8.10 13.23
N GLU A 100 3.01 -9.05 13.83
CA GLU A 100 4.22 -9.60 13.24
C GLU A 100 3.81 -10.61 12.16
N THR A 101 4.40 -10.47 10.97
CA THR A 101 4.21 -11.38 9.85
C THR A 101 5.56 -11.69 9.20
N LEU A 102 5.70 -12.87 8.63
CA LEU A 102 6.88 -13.25 7.87
C LEU A 102 6.58 -13.08 6.39
N ASP A 103 7.44 -12.37 5.67
CA ASP A 103 7.34 -12.29 4.21
C ASP A 103 7.82 -13.61 3.55
N ILE A 104 7.51 -13.78 2.27
CA ILE A 104 7.91 -14.91 1.42
C ILE A 104 9.45 -15.07 1.39
N SER A 105 10.21 -13.97 1.54
CA SER A 105 11.67 -13.96 1.65
C SER A 105 12.20 -14.37 3.03
N ARG A 106 11.32 -14.62 4.02
CA ARG A 106 11.61 -14.80 5.46
C ARG A 106 12.10 -13.55 6.18
N ASP A 107 11.89 -12.38 5.59
CA ASP A 107 12.10 -11.12 6.30
C ASP A 107 10.92 -10.85 7.25
N GLU A 108 11.23 -10.38 8.45
CA GLU A 108 10.23 -9.99 9.43
C GLU A 108 9.58 -8.67 9.00
N GLN A 109 8.24 -8.66 8.92
CA GLN A 109 7.45 -7.48 8.63
C GLN A 109 6.45 -7.24 9.77
N CYS A 110 6.11 -5.98 9.98
CA CYS A 110 5.05 -5.57 10.90
C CYS A 110 3.94 -4.91 10.10
N SER A 111 2.74 -5.49 10.12
CA SER A 111 1.55 -4.80 9.62
C SER A 111 0.99 -3.91 10.72
N LEU A 112 0.82 -2.62 10.42
CA LEU A 112 0.29 -1.64 11.35
C LEU A 112 -1.15 -1.25 11.01
N TYR A 113 -1.95 -1.11 12.06
CA TYR A 113 -3.33 -0.69 12.00
C TYR A 113 -3.59 0.41 13.03
N LEU A 114 -4.45 1.37 12.68
CA LEU A 114 -4.99 2.36 13.59
C LEU A 114 -6.44 2.00 13.91
N HIS A 115 -6.79 2.03 15.19
CA HIS A 115 -8.14 1.77 15.66
C HIS A 115 -8.71 3.08 16.19
N CYS A 116 -9.71 3.64 15.50
CA CYS A 116 -10.29 4.94 15.84
C CYS A 116 -11.80 4.99 15.59
N ALA A 117 -12.47 5.98 16.18
CA ALA A 117 -13.88 6.24 15.93
C ALA A 117 -14.06 7.08 14.65
N SER A 118 -14.71 6.52 13.64
CA SER A 118 -15.04 7.21 12.38
C SER A 118 -16.56 7.22 12.23
N LYS A 119 -17.16 8.42 12.26
CA LYS A 119 -18.61 8.65 12.18
C LYS A 119 -19.40 7.86 13.25
N GLY A 120 -18.87 7.84 14.48
CA GLY A 120 -19.51 7.17 15.62
C GLY A 120 -19.36 5.65 15.65
N MET A 121 -18.62 5.06 14.71
CA MET A 121 -18.31 3.63 14.69
C MET A 121 -16.81 3.41 14.85
N MET A 122 -16.44 2.45 15.70
CA MET A 122 -15.05 2.00 15.81
C MET A 122 -14.64 1.28 14.52
N LYS A 123 -13.48 1.66 13.97
CA LYS A 123 -12.92 1.08 12.76
C LYS A 123 -11.44 0.82 12.93
N GLU A 124 -11.01 -0.31 12.40
CA GLU A 124 -9.61 -0.63 12.18
C GLU A 124 -9.22 -0.17 10.76
N LYS A 125 -8.09 0.54 10.66
CA LYS A 125 -7.58 1.11 9.43
C LYS A 125 -6.16 0.61 9.22
N PHE A 126 -5.97 -0.20 8.19
CA PHE A 126 -4.66 -0.66 7.77
C PHE A 126 -3.83 0.51 7.23
N ILE A 127 -2.60 0.63 7.71
CA ILE A 127 -1.67 1.68 7.30
C ILE A 127 -0.65 1.17 6.28
N GLY A 128 -0.09 -0.01 6.54
CA GLY A 128 0.96 -0.56 5.70
C GLY A 128 1.70 -1.71 6.34
N PHE A 129 2.57 -2.32 5.55
CA PHE A 129 3.60 -3.24 6.01
C PHE A 129 4.91 -2.49 6.16
N TYR A 130 5.57 -2.70 7.27
CA TYR A 130 6.84 -2.07 7.60
C TYR A 130 7.88 -3.15 7.82
N LEU A 131 9.06 -2.97 7.26
CA LEU A 131 10.17 -3.90 7.46
C LEU A 131 10.63 -3.82 8.92
N ALA A 132 10.46 -4.92 9.66
CA ALA A 132 10.97 -5.02 11.01
C ALA A 132 12.40 -5.58 10.92
N LYS A 133 13.42 -4.75 11.19
CA LYS A 133 14.81 -5.23 11.26
C LYS A 133 15.03 -6.22 12.42
N SER A 134 14.13 -6.23 13.39
CA SER A 134 14.12 -7.07 14.58
C SER A 134 12.74 -6.97 15.25
N THR A 135 12.32 -8.02 15.95
CA THR A 135 11.13 -8.05 16.83
C THR A 135 11.36 -7.48 18.23
N THR A 136 12.50 -6.84 18.51
CA THR A 136 12.73 -6.22 19.83
C THR A 136 11.77 -5.05 20.10
N ALA A 137 11.41 -4.81 21.36
CA ALA A 137 10.55 -3.69 21.76
C ALA A 137 11.02 -2.34 21.19
N LYS A 138 12.33 -2.10 21.22
CA LYS A 138 12.94 -0.88 20.72
C LYS A 138 12.74 -0.72 19.21
N ALA A 139 12.97 -1.78 18.44
CA ALA A 139 12.79 -1.74 16.99
C ALA A 139 11.32 -1.47 16.61
N LEU A 140 10.37 -2.10 17.32
CA LEU A 140 8.94 -1.84 17.12
C LEU A 140 8.56 -0.41 17.52
N PHE A 141 9.09 0.10 18.62
CA PHE A 141 8.87 1.48 19.05
C PHE A 141 9.38 2.50 18.01
N GLU A 142 10.59 2.31 17.50
CA GLU A 142 11.17 3.16 16.46
C GLU A 142 10.33 3.12 15.18
N LEU A 143 9.96 1.92 14.73
CA LEU A 143 9.12 1.71 13.55
C LEU A 143 7.77 2.41 13.68
N VAL A 144 7.07 2.25 14.81
CA VAL A 144 5.78 2.89 15.05
C VAL A 144 5.95 4.41 15.14
N THR A 145 7.01 4.90 15.79
CA THR A 145 7.29 6.34 15.88
C THR A 145 7.52 6.96 14.50
N GLU A 146 8.24 6.27 13.62
CA GLU A 146 8.45 6.70 12.23
C GLU A 146 7.12 6.70 11.46
N ALA A 147 6.33 5.63 11.56
CA ALA A 147 5.03 5.54 10.90
C ALA A 147 4.07 6.67 11.34
N LEU A 148 4.03 7.01 12.64
CA LEU A 148 3.22 8.12 13.15
C LEU A 148 3.69 9.49 12.62
N LYS A 149 5.01 9.69 12.51
CA LYS A 149 5.57 10.92 11.91
C LYS A 149 5.18 11.06 10.45
N ASP A 150 5.26 9.99 9.68
CA ASP A 150 4.89 10.00 8.26
C ASP A 150 3.39 10.29 8.05
N LEU A 151 2.55 9.84 8.98
CA LEU A 151 1.11 10.13 9.00
C LEU A 151 0.75 11.47 9.67
N ASN A 152 1.74 12.19 10.21
CA ASN A 152 1.55 13.41 10.99
C ASN A 152 0.55 13.22 12.16
N LEU A 153 0.65 12.10 12.85
CA LEU A 153 -0.17 11.76 14.01
C LEU A 153 0.60 12.02 15.31
N ASP A 154 -0.06 12.72 16.23
CA ASP A 154 0.52 13.04 17.54
C ASP A 154 0.37 11.83 18.50
N PRO A 155 1.48 11.30 19.04
CA PRO A 155 1.46 10.17 19.97
C PRO A 155 0.69 10.44 21.28
N SER A 156 0.52 11.70 21.69
CA SER A 156 -0.19 12.07 22.92
C SER A 156 -1.68 11.70 22.91
N TYR A 157 -2.25 11.42 21.74
CA TYR A 157 -3.62 10.97 21.56
C TYR A 157 -3.77 9.44 21.51
N ILE A 158 -2.68 8.69 21.70
CA ILE A 158 -2.72 7.23 21.79
C ILE A 158 -3.34 6.82 23.12
N VAL A 159 -4.47 6.10 23.07
CA VAL A 159 -5.17 5.58 24.25
C VAL A 159 -4.90 4.11 24.52
N GLY A 160 -4.28 3.41 23.57
CA GLY A 160 -3.95 2.00 23.69
C GLY A 160 -3.02 1.51 22.59
N GLN A 161 -2.28 0.45 22.89
CA GLN A 161 -1.42 -0.23 21.93
C GLN A 161 -1.53 -1.74 22.11
N GLY A 162 -1.61 -2.50 21.02
CA GLY A 162 -1.65 -3.95 21.03
C GLY A 162 -0.67 -4.53 20.00
N TYR A 163 0.13 -5.52 20.41
CA TYR A 163 1.08 -6.19 19.53
C TYR A 163 0.95 -7.70 19.72
N ASP A 164 0.80 -8.46 18.64
CA ASP A 164 0.54 -9.91 18.67
C ASP A 164 1.77 -10.73 19.17
N GLY A 165 2.98 -10.14 19.10
CA GLY A 165 4.23 -10.69 19.65
C GLY A 165 4.53 -10.29 21.11
N ALA A 166 3.52 -10.27 21.98
CA ALA A 166 3.55 -9.66 23.32
C ALA A 166 4.64 -10.15 24.31
N SER A 167 5.49 -11.12 23.95
CA SER A 167 6.71 -11.44 24.70
C SER A 167 7.81 -10.36 24.56
N ASN A 168 7.85 -9.64 23.43
CA ASN A 168 8.97 -8.74 23.13
C ASN A 168 8.77 -7.30 23.59
N MET A 169 7.53 -6.78 23.54
CA MET A 169 7.18 -5.43 24.04
C MET A 169 7.17 -5.31 25.58
N LYS A 170 7.27 -6.45 26.28
CA LYS A 170 7.32 -6.54 27.74
C LYS A 170 8.75 -6.60 28.28
N GLY A 171 9.70 -6.02 27.53
CA GLY A 171 11.14 -6.22 27.68
C GLY A 171 11.62 -6.31 29.12
N LYS A 172 12.52 -7.27 29.41
CA LYS A 172 13.27 -7.31 30.66
C LYS A 172 14.02 -5.98 30.83
N ARG A 173 13.40 -5.02 31.54
CA ARG A 173 13.95 -3.76 32.10
C ARG A 173 13.70 -2.43 31.37
N GLU A 174 12.97 -2.36 30.26
CA GLU A 174 12.61 -1.05 29.67
C GLU A 174 11.17 -1.05 29.13
N ASP A 175 10.28 -0.33 29.82
CA ASP A 175 8.88 -0.13 29.40
C ASP A 175 8.85 0.99 28.35
N TYR A 176 8.89 0.63 27.07
CA TYR A 176 8.72 1.60 25.98
C TYR A 176 7.25 2.01 25.87
N LYS A 177 6.94 3.26 26.22
CA LYS A 177 5.63 3.89 26.01
C LYS A 177 5.80 5.05 25.02
N LEU A 178 4.95 5.07 23.99
CA LEU A 178 4.80 6.20 23.08
C LEU A 178 4.16 7.39 23.79
#